data_AF-A0A1H9XXG7-F1
#
_entry.id   AF-A0A1H9XXG7-F1
#
_cell.length_a   1.000
_cell.length_b   1.000
_cell.length_c   1.000
_cell.angle_alpha   90.00
_cell.angle_beta   90.00
_cell.angle_gamma   90.00
#
_symmetry.space_group_name_H-M   'P 1'
#
loop_
_entity.id
_entity.type
_entity.pdbx_description
1 polymer ?
#
loop_
_entity_poly.entity_id
_entity_poly.type
_entity_poly.pdbx_seq_one_letter_code
_entity_poly.pdbx_strand_id
1 'polypeptide(L)'
;MGDNSASEEGPDVRYVVVHGDGQRLPLAVVRLTGEAEESFTHDLRWEPSDLLSRVPSEPDWQARDVNAGHANEFLVEMVKTIRARTHESELTDYRYYGSFKQTSDVLDLTTVDRLIRRPEGQVEEEYAGHETWEPSDKLHRIDSGLDVHEEYVALSLTEAAYVKRLVDAQWDRGCSHHVVLVDGLPVAAVTKVVDDPDGEHGELAFTGEPEPQPSRLLAQATREPRMTAVRTSMASVVETMARLTIRRRTARVQETAGYAVFHRLTDVLDLDSAYDVVPKLQRRHEFSLPLTGAERAALGARLRVRNARRAARPIDGHFHFAVFRRLHDVTNPDKAYSLLRVPADGSEQWEMFLRDGQWLRTSKPRTLITLPLTRSGLTRVTRRIASAEPRFVEIRAEEGRVALLRLTGGVEETSQASGWVPSELLGRWQDEPGWVISEVDAADAEPPLPLSPAELERSAR
;
A
#
# COMPACT_ATOMS: atom_id res chain seq x y z
N MET A 1 -7.19 0.97 -29.96
CA MET A 1 -5.78 0.74 -29.59
C MET A 1 -4.93 1.34 -30.69
N GLY A 2 -4.49 2.59 -30.52
CA GLY A 2 -3.48 3.19 -31.37
C GLY A 2 -2.17 3.12 -30.61
N ASP A 3 -1.19 2.39 -31.15
CA ASP A 3 0.21 2.43 -30.73
C ASP A 3 0.70 3.86 -30.85
N ASN A 4 0.87 4.54 -29.73
CA ASN A 4 1.37 5.92 -29.71
C ASN A 4 2.20 6.17 -28.45
N SER A 5 3.26 5.38 -28.29
CA SER A 5 4.29 5.57 -27.26
C SER A 5 5.64 4.97 -27.67
N ALA A 6 5.97 5.04 -28.95
CA ALA A 6 7.38 5.00 -29.37
C ALA A 6 7.82 6.46 -29.57
N SER A 7 8.40 7.07 -28.54
CA SER A 7 9.29 8.21 -28.76
C SER A 7 10.31 7.83 -29.82
N GLU A 8 10.66 8.77 -30.70
CA GLU A 8 11.60 8.58 -31.83
C GLU A 8 12.97 8.10 -31.34
N GLU A 9 13.09 6.80 -31.06
CA GLU A 9 14.37 6.15 -30.87
C GLU A 9 15.10 6.12 -32.22
N GLY A 10 16.41 6.29 -32.17
CA GLY A 10 17.22 6.27 -33.38
C GLY A 10 16.96 5.00 -34.18
N PRO A 11 17.01 5.05 -35.52
CA PRO A 11 16.72 3.89 -36.38
C PRO A 11 17.64 2.67 -36.13
N ASP A 12 18.70 2.86 -35.35
CA ASP A 12 19.72 1.86 -35.02
C ASP A 12 19.51 1.17 -33.67
N VAL A 13 18.38 1.42 -32.98
CA VAL A 13 18.08 0.76 -31.70
C VAL A 13 17.34 -0.56 -31.92
N ARG A 14 17.88 -1.65 -31.35
CA ARG A 14 17.26 -3.00 -31.37
C ARG A 14 17.11 -3.54 -29.96
N TYR A 15 15.99 -4.22 -29.71
CA TYR A 15 15.71 -4.86 -28.44
C TYR A 15 15.72 -6.38 -28.54
N VAL A 16 16.32 -7.01 -27.54
CA VAL A 16 16.35 -8.47 -27.39
C VAL A 16 15.93 -8.82 -25.98
N VAL A 17 14.97 -9.73 -25.82
CA VAL A 17 14.55 -10.21 -24.51
C VAL A 17 15.18 -11.57 -24.26
N VAL A 18 15.84 -11.71 -23.11
CA VAL A 18 16.49 -12.95 -22.68
C VAL A 18 15.64 -13.60 -21.59
N HIS A 19 15.18 -14.82 -21.82
CA HIS A 19 14.43 -15.63 -20.85
C HIS A 19 15.29 -16.80 -20.36
N GLY A 20 15.09 -17.19 -19.10
CA GLY A 20 15.58 -18.46 -18.57
C GLY A 20 14.46 -19.50 -18.55
N ASP A 21 14.80 -20.77 -18.73
CA ASP A 21 13.82 -21.85 -18.71
C ASP A 21 13.02 -21.87 -17.39
N GLY A 22 11.69 -22.04 -17.51
CA GLY A 22 10.75 -22.05 -16.40
C GLY A 22 10.56 -20.72 -15.66
N GLN A 23 11.19 -19.62 -16.07
CA GLN A 23 11.00 -18.31 -15.43
C GLN A 23 9.81 -17.54 -16.04
N ARG A 24 8.98 -16.97 -15.17
CA ARG A 24 7.85 -16.13 -15.59
C ARG A 24 8.30 -14.78 -16.14
N LEU A 25 9.27 -14.14 -15.48
CA LEU A 25 9.84 -12.88 -15.93
C LEU A 25 11.07 -13.15 -16.80
N PRO A 26 11.37 -12.27 -17.77
CA PRO A 26 12.64 -12.34 -18.46
C PRO A 26 13.82 -12.12 -17.49
N LEU A 27 14.97 -12.70 -17.81
CA LEU A 27 16.23 -12.45 -17.12
C LEU A 27 16.71 -11.02 -17.38
N ALA A 28 16.57 -10.57 -18.62
CA ALA A 28 16.92 -9.21 -19.02
C ALA A 28 16.18 -8.77 -20.29
N VAL A 29 16.02 -7.46 -20.43
CA VAL A 29 15.76 -6.81 -21.72
C VAL A 29 17.06 -6.12 -22.14
N VAL A 30 17.56 -6.45 -23.32
CA VAL A 30 18.81 -5.91 -23.87
C VAL A 30 18.47 -4.87 -24.92
N ARG A 31 19.14 -3.73 -24.84
CA ARG A 31 19.10 -2.65 -25.84
C ARG A 31 20.46 -2.59 -26.54
N LEU A 32 20.43 -2.70 -27.87
CA LEU A 32 21.60 -2.53 -28.74
C LEU A 32 21.52 -1.17 -29.42
N THR A 33 22.59 -0.37 -29.30
CA THR A 33 22.73 0.93 -29.98
C THR A 33 24.07 0.96 -30.72
N GLY A 34 24.06 0.65 -32.01
CA GLY A 34 25.29 0.40 -32.77
C GLY A 34 26.02 -0.84 -32.24
N GLU A 35 27.26 -0.66 -31.77
CA GLU A 35 28.06 -1.74 -31.13
C GLU A 35 27.87 -1.81 -29.61
N ALA A 36 27.18 -0.85 -29.00
CA ALA A 36 26.96 -0.83 -27.56
C ALA A 36 25.80 -1.74 -27.16
N GLU A 37 26.03 -2.60 -26.18
CA GLU A 37 25.02 -3.44 -25.53
C GLU A 37 24.80 -2.95 -24.10
N GLU A 38 23.54 -2.67 -23.77
CA GLU A 38 23.08 -2.42 -22.40
C GLU A 38 21.98 -3.42 -22.06
N SER A 39 21.91 -3.85 -20.80
CA SER A 39 20.82 -4.70 -20.32
C SER A 39 20.12 -4.09 -19.12
N PHE A 40 18.80 -4.29 -19.10
CA PHE A 40 17.92 -4.02 -17.99
C PHE A 40 17.60 -5.35 -17.32
N THR A 41 18.17 -5.56 -16.14
CA THR A 41 18.08 -6.82 -15.39
C THR A 41 17.15 -6.68 -14.19
N HIS A 42 17.19 -7.65 -13.27
CA HIS A 42 16.40 -7.61 -12.03
C HIS A 42 16.87 -6.52 -11.05
N ASP A 43 17.98 -5.84 -11.33
CA ASP A 43 18.44 -4.66 -10.60
C ASP A 43 17.71 -3.37 -11.03
N LEU A 44 16.81 -3.46 -12.01
CA LEU A 44 15.92 -2.39 -12.47
C LEU A 44 16.66 -1.13 -12.96
N ARG A 45 17.78 -1.31 -13.64
CA ARG A 45 18.60 -0.24 -14.24
C ARG A 45 19.24 -0.73 -15.53
N TRP A 46 19.46 0.20 -16.46
CA TRP A 46 20.27 -0.05 -17.65
C TRP A 46 21.75 -0.03 -17.27
N GLU A 47 22.47 -1.09 -17.60
CA GLU A 47 23.92 -1.19 -17.42
C GLU A 47 24.58 -1.77 -18.67
N PRO A 48 25.84 -1.41 -18.97
CA PRO A 48 26.63 -2.07 -20.01
C PRO A 48 26.66 -3.59 -19.79
N SER A 49 26.57 -4.34 -20.88
CA SER A 49 26.30 -5.79 -20.85
C SER A 49 27.06 -6.56 -21.93
N ASP A 50 27.26 -7.85 -21.70
CA ASP A 50 27.76 -8.84 -22.67
C ASP A 50 26.83 -10.07 -22.77
N LEU A 51 25.60 -9.97 -22.25
CA LEU A 51 24.62 -11.06 -22.15
C LEU A 51 24.38 -11.77 -23.48
N LEU A 52 24.27 -11.06 -24.60
CA LEU A 52 23.99 -11.72 -25.89
C LEU A 52 25.14 -12.60 -26.35
N SER A 53 26.38 -12.25 -26.01
CA SER A 53 27.55 -13.09 -26.29
C SER A 53 27.60 -14.36 -25.43
N ARG A 54 26.95 -14.33 -24.25
CA ARG A 54 26.88 -15.43 -23.29
C ARG A 54 25.75 -16.41 -23.54
N VAL A 55 24.63 -15.95 -24.13
CA VAL A 55 23.45 -16.81 -24.42
C VAL A 55 23.83 -18.14 -25.12
N PRO A 56 24.72 -18.20 -26.13
CA PRO A 56 25.11 -19.48 -26.74
C PRO A 56 25.80 -20.47 -25.80
N SER A 57 26.37 -20.01 -24.69
CA SER A 57 27.02 -20.83 -23.67
C SER A 57 26.10 -21.22 -22.51
N GLU A 58 24.89 -20.65 -22.46
CA GLU A 58 23.90 -20.86 -21.39
C GLU A 58 22.70 -21.64 -21.99
N PRO A 59 22.66 -22.98 -21.88
CA PRO A 59 21.71 -23.82 -22.62
C PRO A 59 20.25 -23.58 -22.24
N ASP A 60 20.00 -23.06 -21.03
CA ASP A 60 18.66 -22.76 -20.52
C ASP A 60 18.19 -21.35 -20.88
N TRP A 61 19.00 -20.57 -21.63
CA TRP A 61 18.69 -19.19 -21.99
C TRP A 61 18.20 -19.08 -23.43
N GLN A 62 17.15 -18.28 -23.62
CA GLN A 62 16.58 -18.00 -24.94
C GLN A 62 16.56 -16.50 -25.17
N ALA A 63 17.20 -16.05 -26.25
CA ALA A 63 17.17 -14.67 -26.70
C ALA A 63 16.21 -14.51 -27.89
N ARG A 64 15.34 -13.50 -27.83
CA ARG A 64 14.37 -13.20 -28.88
C ARG A 64 14.34 -11.72 -29.20
N ASP A 65 14.41 -11.39 -30.48
CA ASP A 65 14.19 -10.03 -30.95
C ASP A 65 12.75 -9.58 -30.75
N VAL A 66 12.61 -8.35 -30.29
CA VAL A 66 11.31 -7.69 -30.10
C VAL A 66 11.36 -6.25 -30.61
N ASN A 67 10.20 -5.68 -30.92
CA ASN A 67 10.10 -4.25 -31.18
C ASN A 67 10.08 -3.47 -29.85
N ALA A 68 10.24 -2.14 -29.92
CA ALA A 68 10.27 -1.28 -28.74
C ALA A 68 9.01 -1.37 -27.86
N GLY A 69 7.82 -1.48 -28.47
CA GLY A 69 6.56 -1.62 -27.75
C GLY A 69 6.54 -2.86 -26.85
N HIS A 70 6.87 -4.03 -27.41
CA HIS A 70 6.95 -5.28 -26.63
C HIS A 70 8.09 -5.23 -25.60
N ALA A 71 9.24 -4.62 -25.93
CA ALA A 71 10.33 -4.43 -24.96
C ALA A 71 9.84 -3.62 -23.74
N ASN A 72 9.09 -2.53 -23.98
CA ASN A 72 8.51 -1.72 -22.91
C ASN A 72 7.52 -2.50 -22.05
N GLU A 73 6.68 -3.36 -22.64
CA GLU A 73 5.79 -4.25 -21.88
C GLU A 73 6.58 -5.14 -20.91
N PHE A 74 7.67 -5.76 -21.37
CA PHE A 74 8.54 -6.57 -20.50
C PHE A 74 9.21 -5.75 -19.40
N LEU A 75 9.74 -4.56 -19.73
CA LEU A 75 10.37 -3.66 -18.74
C LEU A 75 9.37 -3.26 -17.64
N VAL A 76 8.15 -2.88 -18.04
CA VAL A 76 7.06 -2.52 -17.12
C VAL A 76 6.71 -3.71 -16.21
N GLU A 77 6.53 -4.92 -16.77
CA GLU A 77 6.21 -6.11 -15.99
C GLU A 77 7.33 -6.46 -15.00
N MET A 78 8.59 -6.37 -15.43
CA MET A 78 9.76 -6.56 -14.57
C MET A 78 9.75 -5.58 -13.41
N VAL A 79 9.63 -4.28 -13.69
CA VAL A 79 9.61 -3.22 -12.67
C VAL A 79 8.48 -3.45 -11.67
N LYS A 80 7.25 -3.67 -12.14
CA LYS A 80 6.08 -3.92 -11.28
C LYS A 80 6.30 -5.13 -10.39
N THR A 81 6.69 -6.26 -10.97
CA THR A 81 6.78 -7.53 -10.25
C THR A 81 7.93 -7.54 -9.25
N ILE A 82 9.11 -7.07 -9.66
CA ILE A 82 10.30 -7.05 -8.80
C ILE A 82 10.12 -6.04 -7.66
N ARG A 83 9.59 -4.84 -7.96
CA ARG A 83 9.29 -3.84 -6.90
C ARG A 83 8.23 -4.35 -5.93
N ALA A 84 7.15 -4.96 -6.42
CA ALA A 84 6.12 -5.53 -5.55
C ALA A 84 6.72 -6.59 -4.61
N ARG A 85 7.54 -7.51 -5.15
CA ARG A 85 8.25 -8.52 -4.36
C ARG A 85 9.20 -7.90 -3.33
N THR A 86 9.93 -6.87 -3.72
CA THR A 86 10.99 -6.27 -2.87
C THR A 86 10.45 -5.33 -1.81
N HIS A 87 9.38 -4.59 -2.12
CA HIS A 87 8.92 -3.45 -1.31
C HIS A 87 7.56 -3.64 -0.65
N GLU A 88 6.71 -4.57 -1.12
CA GLU A 88 5.47 -4.91 -0.41
C GLU A 88 5.72 -5.97 0.67
N SER A 89 6.58 -5.67 1.65
CA SER A 89 6.77 -6.57 2.79
C SER A 89 5.70 -6.33 3.85
N GLU A 90 5.19 -7.40 4.46
CA GLU A 90 4.34 -7.30 5.67
C GLU A 90 5.09 -6.74 6.90
N LEU A 91 6.39 -6.48 6.76
CA LEU A 91 7.25 -5.91 7.81
C LEU A 91 7.50 -4.41 7.63
N THR A 92 7.01 -3.76 6.57
CA THR A 92 7.11 -2.29 6.45
C THR A 92 6.02 -1.59 7.26
N ASP A 93 6.35 -0.41 7.79
CA ASP A 93 5.36 0.39 8.53
C ASP A 93 4.19 0.80 7.63
N TYR A 94 4.50 1.14 6.38
CA TYR A 94 3.56 1.46 5.32
C TYR A 94 4.04 0.80 4.03
N ARG A 95 3.10 0.49 3.14
CA ARG A 95 3.41 0.20 1.73
C ARG A 95 3.24 1.49 0.95
N TYR A 96 4.27 1.88 0.22
CA TYR A 96 4.29 3.09 -0.60
C TYR A 96 4.23 2.72 -2.07
N TYR A 97 3.58 3.57 -2.84
CA TYR A 97 3.35 3.39 -4.27
C TYR A 97 3.54 4.72 -5.00
N GLY A 98 4.11 4.66 -6.19
CA GLY A 98 4.06 5.76 -7.16
C GLY A 98 3.05 5.39 -8.23
N SER A 99 2.10 6.28 -8.54
CA SER A 99 1.22 6.14 -9.71
C SER A 99 1.70 7.01 -10.86
N PHE A 100 1.43 6.56 -12.08
CA PHE A 100 1.91 7.16 -13.32
C PHE A 100 0.77 7.30 -14.31
N LYS A 101 0.75 8.41 -15.05
CA LYS A 101 -0.29 8.71 -16.04
C LYS A 101 -0.21 7.81 -17.28
N GLN A 102 0.98 7.30 -17.58
CA GLN A 102 1.22 6.40 -18.71
C GLN A 102 1.99 5.17 -18.23
N THR A 103 1.72 4.03 -18.87
CA THR A 103 2.40 2.77 -18.58
C THR A 103 3.92 2.86 -18.74
N SER A 104 4.43 3.58 -19.74
CA SER A 104 5.88 3.72 -19.99
C SER A 104 6.60 4.55 -18.92
N ASP A 105 5.89 5.43 -18.22
CA ASP A 105 6.47 6.36 -17.25
C ASP A 105 7.01 5.63 -16.00
N VAL A 106 6.56 4.39 -15.74
CA VAL A 106 7.01 3.58 -14.59
C VAL A 106 8.53 3.33 -14.54
N LEU A 107 9.22 3.51 -15.67
CA LEU A 107 10.66 3.33 -15.80
C LEU A 107 11.46 4.51 -15.24
N ASP A 108 10.83 5.66 -15.04
CA ASP A 108 11.46 6.87 -14.50
C ASP A 108 10.66 7.45 -13.34
N LEU A 109 11.18 7.29 -12.11
CA LEU A 109 10.54 7.83 -10.91
C LEU A 109 10.41 9.36 -10.91
N THR A 110 11.11 10.09 -11.79
CA THR A 110 10.93 11.55 -11.91
C THR A 110 9.60 11.96 -12.54
N THR A 111 8.93 11.01 -13.20
CA THR A 111 7.64 11.20 -13.88
C THR A 111 6.42 10.79 -13.05
N VAL A 112 6.63 10.37 -11.79
CA VAL A 112 5.56 9.99 -10.87
C VAL A 112 4.50 11.10 -10.78
N ASP A 113 3.24 10.74 -11.00
CA ASP A 113 2.10 11.65 -10.87
C ASP A 113 1.67 11.80 -9.41
N ARG A 114 1.55 10.68 -8.68
CA ARG A 114 1.13 10.69 -7.27
C ARG A 114 1.96 9.76 -6.42
N LEU A 115 2.22 10.19 -5.20
CA LEU A 115 2.73 9.34 -4.13
C LEU A 115 1.56 8.85 -3.28
N ILE A 116 1.42 7.54 -3.16
CA ILE A 116 0.34 6.90 -2.40
C ILE A 116 0.95 6.05 -1.29
N ARG A 117 0.29 5.98 -0.14
CA ARG A 117 0.59 5.03 0.93
C ARG A 117 -0.65 4.26 1.35
N ARG A 118 -0.45 3.06 1.90
CA ARG A 118 -1.52 2.26 2.52
C ARG A 118 -1.23 2.08 4.01
N PRO A 119 -1.88 2.85 4.90
CA PRO A 119 -1.86 2.58 6.34
C PRO A 119 -2.61 1.29 6.67
N GLU A 120 -2.21 0.63 7.75
CA GLU A 120 -2.82 -0.64 8.16
C GLU A 120 -4.32 -0.48 8.46
N GLY A 121 -5.16 -1.25 7.75
CA GLY A 121 -6.61 -1.27 7.97
C GLY A 121 -7.32 0.03 7.57
N GLN A 122 -6.72 0.85 6.70
CA GLN A 122 -7.36 2.03 6.11
C GLN A 122 -7.44 1.92 4.59
N VAL A 123 -8.23 2.84 4.01
CA VAL A 123 -8.12 3.18 2.60
C VAL A 123 -6.73 3.74 2.30
N GLU A 124 -6.33 3.67 1.04
CA GLU A 124 -5.12 4.34 0.59
C GLU A 124 -5.22 5.85 0.73
N GLU A 125 -4.05 6.48 0.87
CA GLU A 125 -3.92 7.92 1.02
C GLU A 125 -2.91 8.44 0.01
N GLU A 126 -3.20 9.57 -0.60
CA GLU A 126 -2.27 10.27 -1.49
C GLU A 126 -1.59 11.44 -0.77
N TYR A 127 -0.34 11.68 -1.13
CA TYR A 127 0.42 12.80 -0.60
C TYR A 127 0.00 14.09 -1.29
N ALA A 128 -0.65 14.99 -0.54
CA ALA A 128 -1.14 16.26 -1.08
C ALA A 128 -0.07 17.36 -1.15
N GLY A 129 1.17 17.08 -0.68
CA GLY A 129 2.19 18.09 -0.40
C GLY A 129 2.14 18.55 1.06
N HIS A 130 3.05 19.44 1.45
CA HIS A 130 2.99 20.17 2.74
C HIS A 130 2.92 19.27 3.99
N GLU A 131 3.52 18.08 3.93
CA GLU A 131 3.46 17.06 5.00
C GLU A 131 2.05 16.51 5.28
N THR A 132 1.10 16.70 4.36
CA THR A 132 -0.28 16.23 4.47
C THR A 132 -0.60 15.05 3.56
N TRP A 133 -1.53 14.21 4.02
CA TRP A 133 -2.03 13.04 3.31
C TRP A 133 -3.55 13.09 3.28
N GLU A 134 -4.13 12.73 2.14
CA GLU A 134 -5.58 12.77 1.89
C GLU A 134 -6.07 11.39 1.47
N PRO A 135 -7.30 10.99 1.85
CA PRO A 135 -7.88 9.74 1.37
C PRO A 135 -7.91 9.68 -0.16
N SER A 136 -7.56 8.53 -0.73
CA SER A 136 -7.56 8.29 -2.17
C SER A 136 -8.19 6.93 -2.47
N ASP A 137 -8.66 6.74 -3.70
CA ASP A 137 -9.11 5.46 -4.26
C ASP A 137 -8.35 5.10 -5.55
N LYS A 138 -7.20 5.77 -5.76
CA LYS A 138 -6.45 5.73 -7.01
C LYS A 138 -5.97 4.33 -7.42
N LEU A 139 -5.35 3.58 -6.53
CA LEU A 139 -4.88 2.23 -6.84
C LEU A 139 -6.07 1.30 -7.02
N HIS A 140 -7.17 1.48 -6.27
CA HIS A 140 -8.40 0.72 -6.49
C HIS A 140 -8.98 0.97 -7.89
N ARG A 141 -8.98 2.21 -8.37
CA ARG A 141 -9.41 2.57 -9.73
C ARG A 141 -8.51 1.96 -10.80
N ILE A 142 -7.19 1.92 -10.57
CA ILE A 142 -6.25 1.24 -11.48
C ILE A 142 -6.53 -0.28 -11.48
N ASP A 143 -6.59 -0.91 -10.30
CA ASP A 143 -6.84 -2.36 -10.13
C ASP A 143 -8.19 -2.80 -10.73
N SER A 144 -9.21 -1.95 -10.68
CA SER A 144 -10.55 -2.22 -11.23
C SER A 144 -10.68 -1.88 -12.73
N GLY A 145 -9.62 -1.35 -13.34
CA GLY A 145 -9.61 -0.95 -14.75
C GLY A 145 -10.45 0.30 -15.04
N LEU A 146 -10.73 1.14 -14.06
CA LEU A 146 -11.35 2.46 -14.29
C LEU A 146 -10.34 3.45 -14.87
N ASP A 147 -9.06 3.32 -14.51
CA ASP A 147 -7.95 4.13 -15.00
C ASP A 147 -7.00 3.27 -15.87
N VAL A 148 -7.50 2.74 -17.00
CA VAL A 148 -6.83 1.70 -17.84
C VAL A 148 -5.46 2.07 -18.42
N HIS A 149 -5.12 3.36 -18.45
CA HIS A 149 -3.85 3.85 -19.01
C HIS A 149 -2.80 4.14 -17.95
N GLU A 150 -3.22 4.10 -16.68
CA GLU A 150 -2.38 4.42 -15.56
C GLU A 150 -1.80 3.16 -14.95
N GLU A 151 -0.65 3.34 -14.33
CA GLU A 151 0.07 2.26 -13.67
C GLU A 151 0.53 2.69 -12.30
N TYR A 152 0.82 1.70 -11.45
CA TYR A 152 1.50 1.98 -10.18
C TYR A 152 2.57 0.93 -9.88
N VAL A 153 3.59 1.35 -9.13
CA VAL A 153 4.68 0.49 -8.69
C VAL A 153 4.94 0.70 -7.20
N ALA A 154 5.33 -0.37 -6.51
CA ALA A 154 5.74 -0.28 -5.12
C ALA A 154 7.07 0.49 -4.98
N LEU A 155 7.19 1.29 -3.94
CA LEU A 155 8.35 2.12 -3.65
C LEU A 155 9.01 1.67 -2.34
N SER A 156 10.33 1.68 -2.31
CA SER A 156 11.08 1.67 -1.06
C SER A 156 10.84 2.97 -0.26
N LEU A 157 11.19 2.97 1.02
CA LEU A 157 11.07 4.17 1.86
C LEU A 157 11.93 5.33 1.33
N THR A 158 13.12 5.03 0.80
CA THR A 158 14.02 6.03 0.21
C THR A 158 13.43 6.67 -1.04
N GLU A 159 12.83 5.85 -1.91
CA GLU A 159 12.16 6.32 -3.13
C GLU A 159 10.89 7.11 -2.80
N ALA A 160 10.07 6.64 -1.85
CA ALA A 160 8.92 7.40 -1.38
C ALA A 160 9.33 8.77 -0.84
N ALA A 161 10.43 8.85 -0.09
CA ALA A 161 10.98 10.13 0.38
C ALA A 161 11.51 11.00 -0.77
N TYR A 162 12.02 10.41 -1.85
CA TYR A 162 12.43 11.13 -3.05
C TYR A 162 11.23 11.70 -3.80
N VAL A 163 10.21 10.88 -4.09
CA VAL A 163 8.97 11.29 -4.75
C VAL A 163 8.26 12.38 -3.94
N LYS A 164 8.22 12.25 -2.61
CA LYS A 164 7.69 13.29 -1.72
C LYS A 164 8.34 14.66 -1.97
N ARG A 165 9.68 14.69 -2.11
CA ARG A 165 10.42 15.92 -2.43
C ARG A 165 10.11 16.44 -3.84
N LEU A 166 9.82 15.57 -4.80
CA LEU A 166 9.41 15.99 -6.15
C LEU A 166 8.04 16.68 -6.12
N VAL A 167 7.07 16.10 -5.40
CA VAL A 167 5.73 16.68 -5.20
C VAL A 167 5.84 18.04 -4.51
N ASP A 168 6.59 18.12 -3.43
CA ASP A 168 6.84 19.37 -2.71
C ASP A 168 7.52 20.44 -3.61
N ALA A 169 8.52 20.04 -4.40
CA ALA A 169 9.18 20.96 -5.34
C ALA A 169 8.26 21.43 -6.47
N GLN A 170 7.29 20.60 -6.90
CA GLN A 170 6.28 21.00 -7.86
C GLN A 170 5.34 22.06 -7.27
N TRP A 171 4.90 21.88 -6.03
CA TRP A 171 4.12 22.89 -5.30
C TRP A 171 4.89 24.20 -5.18
N ASP A 172 6.17 24.17 -4.82
CA ASP A 172 7.01 25.37 -4.71
C ASP A 172 7.18 26.13 -6.03
N ARG A 173 7.15 25.44 -7.18
CA ARG A 173 7.21 26.08 -8.50
C ARG A 173 5.88 26.66 -8.96
N GLY A 174 4.78 25.93 -8.72
CA GLY A 174 3.45 26.29 -9.20
C GLY A 174 2.66 27.23 -8.27
N CYS A 175 3.10 27.41 -7.03
CA CYS A 175 2.36 28.14 -6.02
C CYS A 175 3.19 29.20 -5.27
N SER A 176 2.49 30.21 -4.77
CA SER A 176 3.02 31.19 -3.85
C SER A 176 2.43 30.99 -2.45
N HIS A 177 3.30 30.98 -1.45
CA HIS A 177 2.97 30.62 -0.08
C HIS A 177 2.87 31.87 0.80
N HIS A 178 1.82 31.95 1.61
CA HIS A 178 1.54 33.10 2.46
C HIS A 178 1.09 32.64 3.85
N VAL A 179 1.42 33.44 4.87
CA VAL A 179 0.83 33.33 6.20
C VAL A 179 0.00 34.56 6.46
N VAL A 180 -1.27 34.33 6.81
CA VAL A 180 -2.22 35.38 7.16
C VAL A 180 -2.25 35.54 8.67
N LEU A 181 -1.95 36.76 9.11
CA LEU A 181 -1.91 37.18 10.49
C LEU A 181 -3.10 38.08 10.80
N VAL A 182 -3.68 37.97 12.00
CA VAL A 182 -4.62 38.94 12.57
C VAL A 182 -4.05 39.41 13.91
N ASP A 183 -3.83 40.72 14.04
CA ASP A 183 -3.13 41.32 15.18
C ASP A 183 -1.78 40.64 15.49
N GLY A 184 -1.05 40.24 14.44
CA GLY A 184 0.25 39.56 14.54
C GLY A 184 0.19 38.06 14.85
N LEU A 185 -1.00 37.47 15.05
CA LEU A 185 -1.16 36.03 15.29
C LEU A 185 -1.55 35.29 14.01
N PRO A 186 -0.92 34.14 13.70
CA PRO A 186 -1.30 33.34 12.53
C PRO A 186 -2.72 32.80 12.67
N VAL A 187 -3.53 33.03 11.63
CA VAL A 187 -4.91 32.53 11.52
C VAL A 187 -5.11 31.60 10.33
N ALA A 188 -4.31 31.75 9.27
CA ALA A 188 -4.32 30.85 8.13
C ALA A 188 -2.94 30.73 7.48
N ALA A 189 -2.66 29.55 6.94
CA ALA A 189 -1.65 29.33 5.92
C ALA A 189 -2.36 29.32 4.56
N VAL A 190 -1.87 30.07 3.58
CA VAL A 190 -2.52 30.22 2.28
C VAL A 190 -1.56 29.85 1.16
N THR A 191 -2.03 28.98 0.28
CA THR A 191 -1.34 28.60 -0.96
C THR A 191 -2.12 29.19 -2.13
N LYS A 192 -1.44 29.99 -2.96
CA LYS A 192 -2.03 30.62 -4.14
C LYS A 192 -1.38 30.08 -5.41
N VAL A 193 -2.17 29.48 -6.29
CA VAL A 193 -1.72 28.94 -7.58
C VAL A 193 -1.30 30.11 -8.48
N VAL A 194 -0.10 30.01 -9.06
CA VAL A 194 0.49 31.09 -9.86
C VAL A 194 -0.17 31.19 -11.24
N ASP A 195 -0.44 30.04 -11.86
CA ASP A 195 -0.92 29.96 -13.25
C ASP A 195 -2.44 30.15 -13.38
N ASP A 196 -3.19 30.08 -12.27
CA ASP A 196 -4.62 30.36 -12.21
C ASP A 196 -4.98 31.16 -10.95
N PRO A 197 -4.57 32.44 -10.85
CA PRO A 197 -4.71 33.22 -9.63
C PRO A 197 -6.14 33.65 -9.33
N ASP A 198 -7.05 33.60 -10.33
CA ASP A 198 -8.44 34.05 -10.26
C ASP A 198 -9.47 32.90 -10.37
N GLY A 199 -9.00 31.67 -10.60
CA GLY A 199 -9.85 30.48 -10.63
C GLY A 199 -10.47 30.15 -9.29
N GLU A 200 -11.49 29.28 -9.30
CA GLU A 200 -12.22 28.81 -8.11
C GLU A 200 -11.29 28.15 -7.07
N HIS A 201 -10.16 27.60 -7.54
CA HIS A 201 -9.11 26.99 -6.72
C HIS A 201 -7.81 27.80 -6.66
N GLY A 202 -7.83 29.06 -7.12
CA GLY A 202 -6.64 29.89 -7.19
C GLY A 202 -6.03 30.23 -5.83
N GLU A 203 -6.82 30.23 -4.75
CA GLU A 203 -6.37 30.50 -3.38
C GLU A 203 -6.99 29.51 -2.37
N LEU A 204 -6.15 28.65 -1.78
CA LEU A 204 -6.54 27.68 -0.75
C LEU A 204 -6.00 28.11 0.62
N ALA A 205 -6.86 28.16 1.63
CA ALA A 205 -6.51 28.48 3.01
C ALA A 205 -6.66 27.27 3.94
N PHE A 206 -5.58 26.98 4.66
CA PHE A 206 -5.55 26.08 5.79
C PHE A 206 -5.71 26.87 7.10
N THR A 207 -6.83 26.66 7.80
CA THR A 207 -7.13 27.30 9.11
C THR A 207 -7.03 26.31 10.29
N GLY A 208 -6.40 25.15 10.06
CA GLY A 208 -6.35 24.02 10.98
C GLY A 208 -7.44 22.97 10.77
N GLU A 209 -8.37 23.18 9.82
CA GLU A 209 -9.25 22.08 9.36
C GLU A 209 -8.43 21.03 8.60
N PRO A 210 -8.89 19.77 8.52
CA PRO A 210 -8.17 18.70 7.80
C PRO A 210 -7.87 19.05 6.34
N GLU A 211 -8.83 19.67 5.65
CA GLU A 211 -8.72 19.99 4.23
C GLU A 211 -8.62 21.51 4.03
N PRO A 212 -7.63 21.99 3.23
CA PRO A 212 -7.58 23.38 2.79
C PRO A 212 -8.88 23.78 2.06
N GLN A 213 -9.38 24.98 2.33
CA GLN A 213 -10.63 25.47 1.76
C GLN A 213 -10.38 26.62 0.77
N PRO A 214 -11.14 26.73 -0.33
CA PRO A 214 -11.13 27.93 -1.17
C PRO A 214 -11.34 29.19 -0.34
N SER A 215 -10.58 30.25 -0.62
CA SER A 215 -10.56 31.44 0.21
C SER A 215 -10.29 32.74 -0.56
N ARG A 216 -10.45 33.87 0.13
CA ARG A 216 -10.12 35.22 -0.37
C ARG A 216 -9.37 36.04 0.68
N LEU A 217 -8.63 35.35 1.55
CA LEU A 217 -7.93 35.94 2.68
C LEU A 217 -6.82 36.89 2.23
N LEU A 218 -6.15 36.62 1.10
CA LEU A 218 -5.12 37.55 0.60
C LEU A 218 -5.73 38.88 0.18
N ALA A 219 -6.84 38.84 -0.56
CA ALA A 219 -7.59 40.04 -0.93
C ALA A 219 -8.16 40.76 0.31
N GLN A 220 -8.68 40.01 1.28
CA GLN A 220 -9.19 40.58 2.54
C GLN A 220 -8.08 41.26 3.35
N ALA A 221 -6.88 40.68 3.41
CA ALA A 221 -5.74 41.25 4.11
C ALA A 221 -5.29 42.60 3.55
N THR A 222 -5.60 42.92 2.29
CA THR A 222 -5.32 44.26 1.72
C THR A 222 -6.32 45.33 2.16
N ARG A 223 -7.50 44.93 2.66
CA ARG A 223 -8.61 45.83 3.00
C ARG A 223 -8.80 45.99 4.51
N GLU A 224 -8.50 44.95 5.27
CA GLU A 224 -8.70 44.90 6.72
C GLU A 224 -7.45 45.34 7.48
N PRO A 225 -7.45 46.48 8.21
CA PRO A 225 -6.23 47.04 8.83
C PRO A 225 -5.56 46.14 9.88
N ARG A 226 -6.33 45.23 10.50
CA ARG A 226 -5.83 44.29 11.52
C ARG A 226 -5.24 43.02 10.93
N MET A 227 -5.38 42.83 9.62
CA MET A 227 -5.01 41.61 8.91
C MET A 227 -3.79 41.90 8.05
N THR A 228 -2.85 40.95 7.99
CA THR A 228 -1.65 41.08 7.15
C THR A 228 -1.34 39.73 6.52
N ALA A 229 -1.05 39.73 5.22
CA ALA A 229 -0.58 38.55 4.51
C ALA A 229 0.93 38.69 4.26
N VAL A 230 1.71 37.75 4.79
CA VAL A 230 3.16 37.71 4.64
C VAL A 230 3.51 36.57 3.68
N ARG A 231 4.05 36.90 2.51
CA ARG A 231 4.61 35.89 1.60
C ARG A 231 5.83 35.23 2.27
N THR A 232 5.91 33.90 2.21
CA THR A 232 6.94 33.13 2.90
C THR A 232 7.33 31.87 2.14
N SER A 233 8.20 31.04 2.71
CA SER A 233 8.58 29.73 2.18
C SER A 233 7.54 28.65 2.50
N MET A 234 7.51 27.57 1.72
CA MET A 234 6.70 26.40 2.03
C MET A 234 6.98 25.83 3.41
N ALA A 235 8.25 25.72 3.82
CA ALA A 235 8.62 25.27 5.17
C ALA A 235 7.94 26.10 6.28
N SER A 236 7.86 27.42 6.12
CA SER A 236 7.20 28.31 7.09
C SER A 236 5.68 28.16 7.07
N VAL A 237 5.10 27.90 5.89
CA VAL A 237 3.67 27.58 5.75
C VAL A 237 3.35 26.27 6.45
N VAL A 238 4.12 25.20 6.23
CA VAL A 238 3.93 23.89 6.87
C VAL A 238 4.04 24.01 8.40
N GLU A 239 5.02 24.76 8.90
CA GLU A 239 5.13 25.03 10.34
C GLU A 239 3.90 25.77 10.88
N THR A 240 3.40 26.75 10.13
CA THR A 240 2.19 27.49 10.49
C THR A 240 0.97 26.56 10.51
N MET A 241 0.80 25.70 9.50
CA MET A 241 -0.25 24.69 9.44
C MET A 241 -0.21 23.80 10.69
N ALA A 242 0.96 23.28 11.06
CA ALA A 242 1.13 22.45 12.24
C ALA A 242 0.67 23.15 13.54
N ARG A 243 1.06 24.42 13.71
CA ARG A 243 0.63 25.23 14.88
C ARG A 243 -0.88 25.50 14.89
N LEU A 244 -1.47 25.76 13.71
CA LEU A 244 -2.92 25.93 13.58
C LEU A 244 -3.68 24.65 13.92
N THR A 245 -3.18 23.49 13.48
CA THR A 245 -3.73 22.16 13.81
C THR A 245 -3.71 21.90 15.31
N ILE A 246 -2.57 22.13 15.97
CA ILE A 246 -2.45 22.01 17.44
C ILE A 246 -3.47 22.91 18.12
N ARG A 247 -3.49 24.20 17.79
CA ARG A 247 -4.41 25.18 18.41
C ARG A 247 -5.87 24.76 18.25
N ARG A 248 -6.26 24.35 17.04
CA ARG A 248 -7.64 23.95 16.74
C ARG A 248 -8.04 22.69 17.51
N ARG A 249 -7.21 21.65 17.50
CA ARG A 249 -7.48 20.40 18.23
C ARG A 249 -7.57 20.64 19.73
N THR A 250 -6.67 21.43 20.31
CA THR A 250 -6.73 21.80 21.73
C THR A 250 -8.00 22.57 22.08
N ALA A 251 -8.46 23.47 21.21
CA ALA A 251 -9.68 24.24 21.46
C ALA A 251 -10.97 23.42 21.33
N ARG A 252 -10.99 22.38 20.48
CA ARG A 252 -12.19 21.55 20.23
C ARG A 252 -12.37 20.40 21.21
N VAL A 253 -11.29 19.84 21.76
CA VAL A 253 -11.37 18.68 22.63
C VAL A 253 -11.74 19.11 24.05
N GLN A 254 -13.01 18.89 24.43
CA GLN A 254 -13.51 19.15 25.79
C GLN A 254 -12.93 18.16 26.81
N GLU A 255 -12.88 16.87 26.43
CA GLU A 255 -12.26 15.79 27.21
C GLU A 255 -11.34 14.97 26.32
N THR A 256 -10.07 14.85 26.71
CA THR A 256 -9.08 14.09 25.96
C THR A 256 -9.01 12.65 26.46
N ALA A 257 -9.03 11.70 25.52
CA ALA A 257 -8.78 10.29 25.84
C ALA A 257 -7.28 10.00 25.98
N GLY A 258 -6.39 10.95 25.70
CA GLY A 258 -4.94 10.78 25.63
C GLY A 258 -4.34 11.63 24.50
N TYR A 259 -3.04 11.48 24.27
CA TYR A 259 -2.29 12.32 23.35
C TYR A 259 -1.46 11.49 22.39
N ALA A 260 -1.49 11.84 21.10
CA ALA A 260 -0.49 11.41 20.14
C ALA A 260 0.79 12.23 20.35
N VAL A 261 1.95 11.59 20.27
CA VAL A 261 3.25 12.26 20.45
C VAL A 261 4.10 12.10 19.19
N PHE A 262 4.80 13.18 18.82
CA PHE A 262 5.50 13.32 17.56
C PHE A 262 6.95 13.77 17.74
N HIS A 263 7.82 13.40 16.80
CA HIS A 263 9.24 13.77 16.87
C HIS A 263 9.49 15.21 16.44
N ARG A 264 8.70 15.73 15.51
CA ARG A 264 8.82 17.08 14.97
C ARG A 264 7.47 17.81 15.02
N LEU A 265 7.52 19.13 14.99
CA LEU A 265 6.32 19.96 14.94
C LEU A 265 5.45 19.65 13.72
N THR A 266 6.05 19.49 12.54
CA THR A 266 5.32 19.28 11.28
C THR A 266 4.63 17.92 11.20
N ASP A 267 5.13 16.91 11.91
CA ASP A 267 4.56 15.56 11.94
C ASP A 267 3.12 15.56 12.51
N VAL A 268 2.70 16.60 13.25
CA VAL A 268 1.33 16.72 13.75
C VAL A 268 0.28 16.88 12.64
N LEU A 269 0.70 17.20 11.42
CA LEU A 269 -0.17 17.28 10.24
C LEU A 269 -0.62 15.91 9.74
N ASP A 270 0.12 14.86 10.12
CA ASP A 270 -0.21 13.48 9.81
C ASP A 270 -0.30 12.69 11.12
N LEU A 271 -1.52 12.35 11.53
CA LEU A 271 -1.73 11.62 12.78
C LEU A 271 -0.99 10.27 12.81
N ASP A 272 -0.79 9.64 11.65
CA ASP A 272 -0.05 8.38 11.54
C ASP A 272 1.46 8.56 11.73
N SER A 273 2.01 9.77 11.59
CA SER A 273 3.41 10.07 11.91
C SER A 273 3.70 10.07 13.42
N ALA A 274 2.68 9.94 14.28
CA ALA A 274 2.89 9.77 15.72
C ALA A 274 3.75 8.53 16.01
N TYR A 275 4.65 8.65 16.99
CA TYR A 275 5.51 7.55 17.44
C TYR A 275 5.00 6.88 18.73
N ASP A 276 4.12 7.54 19.48
CA ASP A 276 3.54 7.02 20.72
C ASP A 276 2.15 7.61 20.99
N VAL A 277 1.38 6.93 21.83
CA VAL A 277 0.09 7.39 22.37
C VAL A 277 0.11 7.27 23.89
N VAL A 278 0.03 8.42 24.56
CA VAL A 278 0.19 8.50 26.02
C VAL A 278 -1.09 8.98 26.71
N PRO A 279 -1.44 8.47 27.90
CA PRO A 279 -2.63 8.93 28.62
C PRO A 279 -2.48 10.33 29.19
N LYS A 280 -1.25 10.76 29.51
CA LYS A 280 -0.91 12.08 30.05
C LYS A 280 0.41 12.56 29.45
N LEU A 281 0.50 13.87 29.19
CA LEU A 281 1.72 14.48 28.70
C LEU A 281 2.81 14.54 29.77
N GLN A 282 4.06 14.44 29.33
CA GLN A 282 5.27 14.62 30.12
C GLN A 282 6.09 15.75 29.49
N ARG A 283 7.06 16.31 30.22
CA ARG A 283 7.90 17.41 29.71
C ARG A 283 8.62 17.10 28.39
N ARG A 284 8.93 15.82 28.13
CA ARG A 284 9.59 15.37 26.90
C ARG A 284 8.65 15.29 25.68
N HIS A 285 7.34 15.42 25.87
CA HIS A 285 6.34 15.33 24.79
C HIS A 285 6.08 16.73 24.22
N GLU A 286 7.10 17.31 23.60
CA GLU A 286 7.08 18.69 23.08
C GLU A 286 5.99 18.88 22.01
N PHE A 287 5.90 17.95 21.07
CA PHE A 287 4.90 17.96 20.00
C PHE A 287 3.86 16.90 20.27
N SER A 288 2.61 17.33 20.50
CA SER A 288 1.51 16.43 20.79
C SER A 288 0.16 16.96 20.34
N LEU A 289 -0.77 16.03 20.07
CA LEU A 289 -2.16 16.33 19.74
C LEU A 289 -3.10 15.59 20.69
N PRO A 290 -4.13 16.26 21.25
CA PRO A 290 -5.16 15.57 21.99
C PRO A 290 -5.98 14.66 21.05
N LEU A 291 -6.33 13.49 21.55
CA LEU A 291 -7.10 12.49 20.83
C LEU A 291 -8.49 12.30 21.44
N THR A 292 -9.46 12.07 20.57
CA THR A 292 -10.74 11.45 20.95
C THR A 292 -10.53 9.97 21.30
N GLY A 293 -11.53 9.34 21.94
CA GLY A 293 -11.46 7.92 22.28
C GLY A 293 -11.28 7.01 21.05
N ALA A 294 -11.97 7.32 19.95
CA ALA A 294 -11.87 6.58 18.69
C ALA A 294 -10.49 6.73 18.05
N GLU A 295 -9.96 7.96 17.95
CA GLU A 295 -8.61 8.21 17.42
C GLU A 295 -7.54 7.51 18.25
N ARG A 296 -7.63 7.56 19.60
CA ARG A 296 -6.71 6.85 20.49
C ARG A 296 -6.70 5.35 20.24
N ALA A 297 -7.87 4.74 20.09
CA ALA A 297 -7.99 3.31 19.84
C ALA A 297 -7.41 2.93 18.46
N ALA A 298 -7.76 3.68 17.42
CA ALA A 298 -7.28 3.43 16.05
C ALA A 298 -5.76 3.62 15.94
N LEU A 299 -5.23 4.77 16.39
CA LEU A 299 -3.80 5.07 16.34
C LEU A 299 -2.98 4.10 17.21
N GLY A 300 -3.48 3.74 18.40
CA GLY A 300 -2.84 2.77 19.28
C GLY A 300 -2.72 1.38 18.63
N ALA A 301 -3.75 0.95 17.89
CA ALA A 301 -3.71 -0.30 17.12
C ALA A 301 -2.67 -0.26 15.99
N ARG A 302 -2.60 0.82 15.21
CA ARG A 302 -1.59 1.00 14.15
C ARG A 302 -0.17 1.01 14.70
N LEU A 303 0.05 1.78 15.77
CA LEU A 303 1.35 1.82 16.46
C LEU A 303 1.78 0.45 16.94
N ARG A 304 0.84 -0.35 17.46
CA ARG A 304 1.12 -1.73 17.85
C ARG A 304 1.58 -2.59 16.67
N VAL A 305 0.92 -2.49 15.52
CA VAL A 305 1.32 -3.22 14.30
C VAL A 305 2.72 -2.77 13.85
N ARG A 306 2.95 -1.46 13.70
CA ARG A 306 4.26 -0.90 13.31
C ARG A 306 5.38 -1.34 14.25
N ASN A 307 5.16 -1.24 15.57
CA ASN A 307 6.14 -1.67 16.56
C ASN A 307 6.40 -3.18 16.50
N ALA A 308 5.37 -4.00 16.26
CA ALA A 308 5.53 -5.44 16.07
C ALA A 308 6.32 -5.77 14.80
N ARG A 309 6.09 -5.06 13.70
CA ARG A 309 6.84 -5.18 12.44
C ARG A 309 8.32 -4.86 12.62
N ARG A 310 8.64 -3.72 13.23
CA ARG A 310 10.03 -3.31 13.53
C ARG A 310 10.74 -4.30 14.45
N ALA A 311 10.01 -4.89 15.39
CA ALA A 311 10.53 -5.87 16.34
C ALA A 311 10.52 -7.32 15.83
N ALA A 312 9.93 -7.60 14.66
CA ALA A 312 9.75 -8.94 14.15
C ALA A 312 11.10 -9.64 13.96
N ARG A 313 11.14 -10.93 14.32
CA ARG A 313 12.29 -11.80 14.15
C ARG A 313 11.80 -13.16 13.67
N PRO A 314 12.58 -13.86 12.82
CA PRO A 314 12.19 -15.18 12.36
C PRO A 314 12.17 -16.18 13.52
N ILE A 315 11.20 -17.08 13.50
CA ILE A 315 11.04 -18.19 14.43
C ILE A 315 11.13 -19.45 13.56
N ASP A 316 12.15 -20.27 13.81
CA ASP A 316 12.37 -21.52 13.09
C ASP A 316 12.38 -21.31 11.56
N GLY A 317 13.11 -20.28 11.12
CA GLY A 317 13.27 -19.92 9.71
C GLY A 317 12.13 -19.13 9.07
N HIS A 318 11.07 -18.78 9.82
CA HIS A 318 9.87 -18.12 9.26
C HIS A 318 9.44 -16.88 10.05
N PHE A 319 8.89 -15.88 9.37
CA PHE A 319 8.08 -14.84 10.01
C PHE A 319 6.64 -15.34 10.14
N HIS A 320 6.03 -15.12 11.30
CA HIS A 320 4.68 -15.58 11.62
C HIS A 320 3.77 -14.38 11.88
N PHE A 321 2.55 -14.43 11.36
CA PHE A 321 1.59 -13.33 11.39
C PHE A 321 0.22 -13.81 11.85
N ALA A 322 -0.32 -13.19 12.89
CA ALA A 322 -1.72 -13.32 13.23
C ALA A 322 -2.57 -12.45 12.29
N VAL A 323 -3.71 -12.97 11.84
CA VAL A 323 -4.62 -12.27 10.91
C VAL A 323 -5.89 -11.81 11.63
N PHE A 324 -6.29 -10.57 11.40
CA PHE A 324 -7.43 -9.92 12.05
C PHE A 324 -8.40 -9.33 11.03
N ARG A 325 -9.69 -9.29 11.38
CA ARG A 325 -10.72 -8.68 10.53
C ARG A 325 -10.74 -7.16 10.67
N ARG A 326 -10.46 -6.68 11.88
CA ARG A 326 -10.55 -5.27 12.22
C ARG A 326 -9.28 -4.84 12.90
N LEU A 327 -8.85 -3.62 12.59
CA LEU A 327 -7.61 -3.07 13.11
C LEU A 327 -7.58 -3.04 14.64
N HIS A 328 -8.69 -2.70 15.30
CA HIS A 328 -8.74 -2.64 16.76
C HIS A 328 -8.54 -4.02 17.43
N ASP A 329 -8.77 -5.12 16.72
CA ASP A 329 -8.61 -6.48 17.26
C ASP A 329 -7.15 -6.87 17.45
N VAL A 330 -6.20 -6.21 16.77
CA VAL A 330 -4.75 -6.47 16.94
C VAL A 330 -4.29 -6.26 18.38
N THR A 331 -5.04 -5.50 19.17
CA THR A 331 -4.78 -5.27 20.60
C THR A 331 -5.00 -6.52 21.46
N ASN A 332 -5.76 -7.50 20.97
CA ASN A 332 -5.98 -8.79 21.61
C ASN A 332 -5.66 -9.93 20.63
N PRO A 333 -4.48 -10.57 20.72
CA PRO A 333 -4.09 -11.65 19.82
C PRO A 333 -5.06 -12.84 19.81
N ASP A 334 -5.85 -13.05 20.87
CA ASP A 334 -6.86 -14.11 20.90
C ASP A 334 -8.02 -13.87 19.95
N LYS A 335 -8.11 -12.70 19.33
CA LYS A 335 -9.08 -12.41 18.27
C LYS A 335 -8.58 -12.79 16.87
N ALA A 336 -7.30 -13.16 16.72
CA ALA A 336 -6.71 -13.52 15.43
C ALA A 336 -7.39 -14.75 14.81
N TYR A 337 -8.15 -14.57 13.73
CA TYR A 337 -8.94 -15.67 13.17
C TYR A 337 -8.09 -16.65 12.35
N SER A 338 -6.96 -16.19 11.83
CA SER A 338 -6.01 -17.03 11.09
C SER A 338 -4.57 -16.77 11.52
N LEU A 339 -3.67 -17.65 11.09
CA LEU A 339 -2.23 -17.57 11.32
C LEU A 339 -1.52 -17.90 10.01
N LEU A 340 -0.65 -16.99 9.59
CA LEU A 340 0.15 -17.12 8.38
C LEU A 340 1.62 -17.21 8.74
N ARG A 341 2.43 -17.78 7.85
CA ARG A 341 3.87 -17.67 7.87
C ARG A 341 4.44 -17.51 6.48
N VAL A 342 5.64 -16.97 6.42
CA VAL A 342 6.46 -16.88 5.21
C VAL A 342 7.92 -17.17 5.58
N PRO A 343 8.68 -17.91 4.76
CA PRO A 343 10.09 -18.12 4.99
C PRO A 343 10.87 -16.80 5.11
N ALA A 344 11.89 -16.79 5.96
CA ALA A 344 12.73 -15.62 6.20
C ALA A 344 13.82 -15.41 5.13
N ASP A 345 13.97 -16.36 4.21
CA ASP A 345 14.91 -16.29 3.08
C ASP A 345 14.43 -15.39 1.93
N GLY A 346 13.21 -14.83 2.05
CA GLY A 346 12.63 -13.96 1.04
C GLY A 346 11.90 -14.71 -0.09
N SER A 347 11.71 -16.02 0.04
CA SER A 347 10.76 -16.74 -0.81
C SER A 347 9.33 -16.28 -0.48
N GLU A 348 8.53 -15.99 -1.51
CA GLU A 348 7.15 -15.55 -1.34
C GLU A 348 6.17 -16.73 -1.17
N GLN A 349 6.65 -17.85 -0.60
CA GLN A 349 5.83 -19.02 -0.32
C GLN A 349 5.07 -18.82 0.98
N TRP A 350 3.93 -18.13 0.90
CA TRP A 350 3.04 -17.93 2.02
C TRP A 350 2.32 -19.22 2.39
N GLU A 351 2.19 -19.47 3.69
CA GLU A 351 1.48 -20.62 4.22
C GLU A 351 0.53 -20.22 5.35
N MET A 352 -0.63 -20.86 5.42
CA MET A 352 -1.68 -20.69 6.43
C MET A 352 -1.69 -21.89 7.37
N PHE A 353 -1.81 -21.63 8.67
CA PHE A 353 -1.92 -22.66 9.70
C PHE A 353 -3.27 -23.39 9.60
N LEU A 354 -3.20 -24.70 9.42
CA LEU A 354 -4.38 -25.56 9.43
C LEU A 354 -4.60 -26.15 10.83
N ARG A 355 -3.63 -26.93 11.30
CA ARG A 355 -3.63 -27.62 12.59
C ARG A 355 -2.20 -27.93 13.00
N ASP A 356 -2.02 -28.51 14.18
CA ASP A 356 -0.68 -28.77 14.70
C ASP A 356 0.17 -29.60 13.71
N GLY A 357 1.37 -29.10 13.42
CA GLY A 357 2.27 -29.67 12.41
C GLY A 357 1.87 -29.49 10.94
N GLN A 358 0.75 -28.83 10.62
CA GLN A 358 0.25 -28.69 9.24
C GLN A 358 0.02 -27.24 8.81
N TRP A 359 0.62 -26.90 7.68
CA TRP A 359 0.55 -25.59 7.02
C TRP A 359 0.16 -25.78 5.55
N LEU A 360 -0.65 -24.88 5.02
CA LEU A 360 -1.18 -24.93 3.66
C LEU A 360 -0.72 -23.70 2.90
N ARG A 361 -0.14 -23.87 1.70
CA ARG A 361 0.18 -22.77 0.80
C ARG A 361 -1.05 -21.89 0.55
N THR A 362 -0.82 -20.59 0.64
CA THR A 362 -1.83 -19.54 0.48
C THR A 362 -1.26 -18.38 -0.33
N SER A 363 -2.10 -17.41 -0.65
CA SER A 363 -1.67 -16.17 -1.29
C SER A 363 -1.13 -15.19 -0.25
N LYS A 364 -0.30 -14.27 -0.74
CA LYS A 364 0.16 -13.14 0.07
C LYS A 364 -1.04 -12.33 0.58
N PRO A 365 -1.10 -11.97 1.87
CA PRO A 365 -2.23 -11.28 2.47
C PRO A 365 -2.29 -9.79 2.09
N ARG A 366 -2.61 -9.48 0.83
CA ARG A 366 -2.54 -8.09 0.30
C ARG A 366 -3.45 -7.11 1.04
N THR A 367 -4.65 -7.53 1.45
CA THR A 367 -5.67 -6.66 2.06
C THR A 367 -5.99 -7.02 3.51
N LEU A 368 -5.32 -8.03 4.06
CA LEU A 368 -5.61 -8.51 5.42
C LEU A 368 -4.83 -7.71 6.45
N ILE A 369 -5.40 -7.59 7.66
CA ILE A 369 -4.73 -6.94 8.77
C ILE A 369 -3.83 -7.97 9.46
N THR A 370 -2.52 -7.76 9.42
CA THR A 370 -1.53 -8.73 9.91
C THR A 370 -0.74 -8.17 11.10
N LEU A 371 -0.52 -9.01 12.12
CA LEU A 371 0.34 -8.68 13.26
C LEU A 371 1.48 -9.71 13.34
N PRO A 372 2.74 -9.29 13.12
CA PRO A 372 3.89 -10.14 13.38
C PRO A 372 3.93 -10.64 14.82
N LEU A 373 4.22 -11.93 14.99
CA LEU A 373 4.18 -12.59 16.29
C LEU A 373 5.58 -12.84 16.84
N THR A 374 5.73 -12.67 18.15
CA THR A 374 6.85 -13.22 18.92
C THR A 374 6.64 -14.72 19.16
N ARG A 375 7.66 -15.44 19.63
CA ARG A 375 7.53 -16.89 19.97
C ARG A 375 6.40 -17.17 20.96
N SER A 376 6.24 -16.34 21.99
CA SER A 376 5.12 -16.49 22.95
C SER A 376 3.76 -16.14 22.33
N GLY A 377 3.72 -15.13 21.45
CA GLY A 377 2.53 -14.77 20.68
C GLY A 377 2.09 -15.91 19.77
N LEU A 378 3.03 -16.54 19.06
CA LEU A 378 2.79 -17.70 18.19
C LEU A 378 2.14 -18.84 18.97
N THR A 379 2.77 -19.31 20.06
CA THR A 379 2.20 -20.39 20.89
C THR A 379 0.78 -20.10 21.37
N ARG A 380 0.51 -18.86 21.79
CA ARG A 380 -0.81 -18.42 22.24
C ARG A 380 -1.85 -18.47 21.11
N VAL A 381 -1.54 -17.86 19.97
CA VAL A 381 -2.44 -17.77 18.81
C VAL A 381 -2.68 -19.15 18.21
N THR A 382 -1.64 -19.97 18.03
CA THR A 382 -1.76 -21.35 17.54
C THR A 382 -2.69 -22.18 18.41
N ARG A 383 -2.51 -22.14 19.75
CA ARG A 383 -3.39 -22.88 20.67
C ARG A 383 -4.84 -22.42 20.54
N ARG A 384 -5.06 -21.10 20.48
CA ARG A 384 -6.40 -20.52 20.33
C ARG A 384 -7.07 -20.98 19.03
N ILE A 385 -6.36 -20.89 17.90
CA ILE A 385 -6.90 -21.26 16.58
C ILE A 385 -7.16 -22.77 16.52
N ALA A 386 -6.26 -23.59 17.06
CA ALA A 386 -6.45 -25.04 17.11
C ALA A 386 -7.65 -25.47 17.96
N SER A 387 -8.05 -24.67 18.96
CA SER A 387 -9.21 -24.92 19.82
C SER A 387 -10.52 -24.27 19.34
N ALA A 388 -10.51 -23.51 18.25
CA ALA A 388 -11.69 -22.79 17.77
C ALA A 388 -12.61 -23.72 16.96
N GLU A 389 -13.91 -23.71 17.26
CA GLU A 389 -14.93 -24.46 16.50
C GLU A 389 -16.04 -23.50 16.00
N PRO A 390 -16.55 -23.66 14.75
CA PRO A 390 -15.91 -24.17 13.53
C PRO A 390 -15.15 -23.07 12.74
N ARG A 391 -14.19 -23.49 11.88
CA ARG A 391 -13.47 -22.60 10.95
C ARG A 391 -13.94 -22.81 9.52
N PHE A 392 -13.88 -21.78 8.66
CA PHE A 392 -14.32 -21.86 7.27
C PHE A 392 -13.20 -21.44 6.32
N VAL A 393 -13.01 -22.19 5.24
CA VAL A 393 -11.87 -22.06 4.34
C VAL A 393 -12.33 -22.12 2.90
N GLU A 394 -12.03 -21.10 2.10
CA GLU A 394 -12.27 -21.08 0.66
C GLU A 394 -11.04 -21.59 -0.10
N ILE A 395 -11.27 -22.50 -1.05
CA ILE A 395 -10.28 -22.95 -2.03
C ILE A 395 -10.60 -22.27 -3.36
N ARG A 396 -9.60 -21.64 -3.97
CA ARG A 396 -9.70 -20.98 -5.29
C ARG A 396 -8.65 -21.54 -6.25
N ALA A 397 -9.02 -21.71 -7.49
CA ALA A 397 -8.14 -21.94 -8.63
C ALA A 397 -8.13 -20.68 -9.53
N GLU A 398 -7.40 -20.76 -10.65
CA GLU A 398 -7.35 -19.68 -11.63
C GLU A 398 -8.74 -19.35 -12.19
N GLU A 399 -9.61 -20.36 -12.35
CA GLU A 399 -10.98 -20.23 -12.85
C GLU A 399 -11.98 -19.73 -11.79
N GLY A 400 -11.55 -19.52 -10.54
CA GLY A 400 -12.37 -18.99 -9.46
C GLY A 400 -12.51 -19.92 -8.25
N ARG A 401 -13.62 -19.80 -7.52
CA ARG A 401 -13.87 -20.59 -6.30
C ARG A 401 -14.11 -22.06 -6.66
N VAL A 402 -13.30 -22.94 -6.10
CA VAL A 402 -13.39 -24.40 -6.25
C VAL A 402 -14.28 -25.00 -5.17
N ALA A 403 -14.05 -24.63 -3.90
CA ALA A 403 -14.77 -25.20 -2.77
C ALA A 403 -14.81 -24.24 -1.57
N LEU A 404 -15.75 -24.48 -0.67
CA LEU A 404 -15.77 -23.89 0.65
C LEU A 404 -15.83 -25.03 1.66
N LEU A 405 -14.88 -25.03 2.58
CA LEU A 405 -14.69 -26.04 3.59
C LEU A 405 -15.09 -25.52 4.97
N ARG A 406 -15.67 -26.39 5.78
CA ARG A 406 -15.87 -26.22 7.22
C ARG A 406 -14.96 -27.21 7.94
N LEU A 407 -14.16 -26.70 8.86
CA LEU A 407 -13.22 -27.48 9.67
C LEU A 407 -13.70 -27.49 11.13
N THR A 408 -14.04 -28.68 11.62
CA THR A 408 -14.54 -28.87 13.00
C THR A 408 -13.83 -30.04 13.65
N GLY A 409 -13.05 -29.82 14.70
CA GLY A 409 -12.40 -30.90 15.46
C GLY A 409 -11.53 -31.84 14.63
N GLY A 410 -10.99 -31.38 13.50
CA GLY A 410 -10.20 -32.18 12.55
C GLY A 410 -10.98 -32.86 11.44
N VAL A 411 -12.32 -32.76 11.45
CA VAL A 411 -13.20 -33.16 10.36
C VAL A 411 -13.23 -32.05 9.31
N GLU A 412 -13.10 -32.45 8.05
CA GLU A 412 -13.25 -31.59 6.88
C GLU A 412 -14.62 -31.86 6.24
N GLU A 413 -15.39 -30.80 6.03
CA GLU A 413 -16.66 -30.85 5.32
C GLU A 413 -16.65 -29.81 4.20
N THR A 414 -17.27 -30.10 3.05
CA THR A 414 -17.43 -29.16 1.94
C THR A 414 -18.88 -28.74 1.79
N SER A 415 -19.11 -27.48 1.41
CA SER A 415 -20.44 -26.93 1.18
C SER A 415 -20.99 -27.45 -0.15
N GLN A 416 -22.15 -28.12 -0.09
CA GLN A 416 -22.96 -28.53 -1.24
C GLN A 416 -24.37 -27.93 -1.13
N ALA A 417 -25.17 -28.06 -2.21
CA ALA A 417 -26.54 -27.55 -2.23
C ALA A 417 -27.43 -28.16 -1.12
N SER A 418 -27.11 -29.36 -0.66
CA SER A 418 -27.80 -30.07 0.43
C SER A 418 -27.25 -29.77 1.83
N GLY A 419 -26.22 -28.93 1.94
CA GLY A 419 -25.54 -28.60 3.20
C GLY A 419 -24.08 -29.04 3.22
N TRP A 420 -23.53 -29.20 4.43
CA TRP A 420 -22.14 -29.61 4.65
C TRP A 420 -22.02 -31.13 4.61
N VAL A 421 -21.09 -31.64 3.81
CA VAL A 421 -20.81 -33.09 3.70
C VAL A 421 -19.32 -33.37 3.91
N PRO A 422 -18.92 -34.52 4.47
CA PRO A 422 -17.52 -34.88 4.63
C PRO A 422 -16.72 -34.75 3.32
N SER A 423 -15.48 -34.27 3.43
CA SER A 423 -14.59 -34.03 2.28
C SER A 423 -13.15 -34.47 2.58
N GLU A 424 -12.39 -34.71 1.50
CA GLU A 424 -10.96 -35.02 1.54
C GLU A 424 -10.19 -34.10 0.56
N LEU A 425 -10.73 -32.91 0.27
CA LEU A 425 -10.17 -31.98 -0.69
C LEU A 425 -8.80 -31.46 -0.24
N LEU A 426 -8.57 -31.26 1.06
CA LEU A 426 -7.25 -30.84 1.56
C LEU A 426 -6.17 -31.91 1.34
N GLY A 427 -6.55 -33.20 1.32
CA GLY A 427 -5.62 -34.30 1.03
C GLY A 427 -5.16 -34.31 -0.43
N ARG A 428 -6.07 -34.02 -1.36
CA ARG A 428 -5.76 -33.93 -2.81
C ARG A 428 -5.03 -32.65 -3.20
N TRP A 429 -5.26 -31.59 -2.44
CA TRP A 429 -4.71 -30.27 -2.74
C TRP A 429 -3.18 -30.21 -2.78
N GLN A 430 -2.46 -31.10 -2.07
CA GLN A 430 -0.99 -31.14 -2.14
C GLN A 430 -0.46 -31.41 -3.55
N ASP A 431 -1.27 -31.99 -4.42
CA ASP A 431 -0.94 -32.33 -5.79
C ASP A 431 -1.35 -31.23 -6.80
N GLU A 432 -2.03 -30.16 -6.35
CA GLU A 432 -2.62 -29.10 -7.21
C GLU A 432 -1.91 -27.74 -6.99
N PRO A 433 -0.80 -27.45 -7.69
CA PRO A 433 0.03 -26.28 -7.41
C PRO A 433 -0.63 -24.92 -7.71
N GLY A 434 -1.73 -24.91 -8.46
CA GLY A 434 -2.50 -23.71 -8.81
C GLY A 434 -3.57 -23.32 -7.80
N TRP A 435 -3.86 -24.16 -6.81
CA TRP A 435 -4.93 -23.90 -5.85
C TRP A 435 -4.44 -23.08 -4.65
N VAL A 436 -5.19 -22.04 -4.31
CA VAL A 436 -4.93 -21.13 -3.18
C VAL A 436 -6.03 -21.29 -2.13
N ILE A 437 -5.61 -21.34 -0.86
CA ILE A 437 -6.50 -21.55 0.28
C ILE A 437 -6.55 -20.29 1.14
N SER A 438 -7.75 -19.80 1.48
CA SER A 438 -7.95 -18.62 2.33
C SER A 438 -9.01 -18.88 3.39
N GLU A 439 -8.81 -18.40 4.62
CA GLU A 439 -9.82 -18.49 5.67
C GLU A 439 -10.88 -17.39 5.53
N VAL A 440 -12.16 -17.77 5.59
CA VAL A 440 -13.32 -16.88 5.42
C VAL A 440 -14.18 -16.81 6.69
N ASP A 441 -14.99 -15.77 6.81
CA ASP A 441 -15.93 -15.65 7.92
C ASP A 441 -17.03 -16.71 7.84
N ALA A 442 -17.54 -17.14 8.99
CA ALA A 442 -18.77 -17.93 9.06
C ALA A 442 -19.95 -17.21 8.39
N ALA A 443 -19.99 -15.87 8.49
CA ALA A 443 -21.00 -15.04 7.83
C ALA A 443 -20.86 -15.03 6.30
N ASP A 444 -19.63 -15.09 5.78
CA ASP A 444 -19.35 -15.16 4.34
C ASP A 444 -19.40 -16.62 3.82
N ALA A 445 -19.40 -17.58 4.74
CA ALA A 445 -19.44 -19.01 4.48
C ALA A 445 -20.86 -19.58 4.40
N GLU A 446 -21.90 -18.73 4.33
CA GLU A 446 -23.23 -19.23 4.01
C GLU A 446 -23.21 -19.91 2.64
N PRO A 447 -23.71 -21.15 2.53
CA PRO A 447 -23.88 -21.80 1.24
C PRO A 447 -24.67 -20.84 0.34
N PRO A 448 -24.29 -20.66 -0.95
CA PRO A 448 -25.14 -19.92 -1.86
C PRO A 448 -26.54 -20.52 -1.75
N LEU A 449 -27.54 -19.67 -1.47
CA LEU A 449 -28.92 -20.13 -1.39
C LEU A 449 -29.20 -20.95 -2.65
N PRO A 450 -29.85 -22.11 -2.54
CA PRO A 450 -30.18 -22.90 -3.71
C PRO A 450 -30.87 -21.97 -4.71
N LEU A 451 -30.32 -21.90 -5.93
CA LEU A 451 -30.88 -21.08 -7.01
C LEU A 451 -32.38 -21.36 -7.07
N SER A 452 -33.17 -20.30 -7.08
CA SER A 452 -34.61 -20.48 -7.21
C SER A 452 -34.92 -21.26 -8.50
N PRO A 453 -36.03 -22.01 -8.56
CA PRO A 453 -36.40 -22.72 -9.80
C PRO A 453 -36.37 -21.83 -11.05
N ALA A 454 -36.67 -20.54 -10.90
CA ALA A 454 -36.62 -19.55 -11.96
C ALA A 454 -35.19 -19.16 -12.42
N GLU A 455 -34.20 -19.22 -11.53
CA GLU A 455 -32.78 -18.98 -11.86
C GLU A 455 -32.12 -20.22 -12.48
N LEU A 456 -32.56 -21.41 -12.07
CA LEU A 456 -32.20 -22.68 -12.72
C LEU A 456 -32.73 -22.73 -14.16
N GLU A 457 -33.97 -22.28 -14.40
CA GLU A 457 -34.53 -22.17 -15.76
C GLU A 457 -33.83 -21.12 -16.63
N ARG A 458 -33.23 -20.07 -16.04
CA ARG A 458 -32.44 -19.08 -16.78
C ARG A 458 -31.03 -19.53 -17.10
N SER A 459 -30.40 -20.33 -16.24
CA SER A 459 -29.05 -20.87 -16.49
C SER A 459 -29.06 -22.06 -17.45
N ALA A 460 -30.23 -22.68 -17.66
CA ALA A 460 -30.42 -23.78 -18.61
C ALA A 460 -30.80 -23.31 -20.04
N ARG A 461 -30.93 -21.99 -20.27
CA ARG A 461 -31.15 -21.36 -21.57
C ARG A 461 -29.90 -20.61 -21.98
#